data_AF-A0A925X3H9-F1
#
_entry.id   AF-A0A925X3H9-F1
#
_cell.length_a   1.000
_cell.length_b   1.000
_cell.length_c   1.000
_cell.angle_alpha   90.00
_cell.angle_beta   90.00
_cell.angle_gamma   90.00
#
_symmetry.space_group_name_H-M   'P 1'
#
loop_
_entity.id
_entity.type
_entity.pdbx_description
1 polymer ?
#
loop_
_entity_poly.entity_id
_entity_poly.type
_entity_poly.pdbx_seq_one_letter_code
_entity_poly.pdbx_strand_id
1 'polypeptide(L)'
;MAMAKLSPEDKKQIDALTPLLKEGAAESADMIAKILAENPSLTTTAAGPKYPITTDIDCDECGKPMIIRKGRRGPFLGCSGYPKCKNTGEVPAKLIEEMGLNGNGEKNGEAKTDPIPLPEPTEHEDAA
;
A
#
# COMPACT_ATOMS: atom_id res chain seq x y z
N MET A 1 46.09 11.36 -2.69
CA MET A 1 44.75 10.92 -3.14
C MET A 1 44.52 11.46 -4.53
N ALA A 2 44.69 10.63 -5.56
CA ALA A 2 44.33 10.96 -6.93
C ALA A 2 43.21 10.01 -7.34
N MET A 3 42.15 10.52 -7.96
CA MET A 3 41.13 9.64 -8.53
C MET A 3 41.81 8.82 -9.64
N ALA A 4 41.76 7.50 -9.50
CA ALA A 4 42.35 6.59 -10.47
C ALA A 4 41.66 6.84 -11.82
N LYS A 5 42.43 7.35 -12.79
CA LYS A 5 41.99 7.29 -14.19
C LYS A 5 41.90 5.80 -14.51
N LEU A 6 40.73 5.35 -14.96
CA LEU A 6 40.55 3.96 -15.43
C LEU A 6 41.69 3.59 -16.37
N SER A 7 42.18 2.36 -16.26
CA SER A 7 43.16 1.83 -17.21
C SER A 7 42.59 1.97 -18.63
N PRO A 8 43.43 2.22 -19.66
CA PRO A 8 43.00 2.08 -21.04
C PRO A 8 42.35 0.71 -21.32
N GLU A 9 42.72 -0.33 -20.56
CA GLU A 9 42.09 -1.66 -20.60
C GLU A 9 40.68 -1.65 -20.02
N ASP A 10 40.47 -1.11 -18.81
CA ASP A 10 39.15 -0.99 -18.18
C ASP A 10 38.17 -0.24 -19.10
N LYS A 11 38.64 0.86 -19.71
CA LYS A 11 37.82 1.64 -20.65
C LYS A 11 37.43 0.80 -21.87
N LYS A 12 38.37 0.05 -22.45
CA LYS A 12 38.11 -0.85 -23.58
C LYS A 12 37.10 -1.95 -23.20
N GLN A 13 37.12 -2.44 -21.97
CA GLN A 13 36.12 -3.40 -21.47
C GLN A 13 34.72 -2.77 -21.33
N ILE A 14 34.63 -1.53 -20.81
CA ILE A 14 33.35 -0.82 -20.69
C ILE A 14 32.75 -0.50 -22.07
N ASP A 15 33.56 0.00 -23.02
CA ASP A 15 33.13 0.23 -24.40
C ASP A 15 32.66 -1.09 -25.07
N ALA A 16 33.29 -2.23 -24.76
CA ALA A 16 32.88 -3.55 -25.28
C ALA A 16 31.60 -4.12 -24.63
N LEU A 17 31.30 -3.78 -23.36
CA LEU A 17 30.07 -4.21 -22.66
C LEU A 17 28.86 -3.31 -22.94
N THR A 18 29.10 -2.07 -23.36
CA THR A 18 28.06 -1.09 -23.71
C THR A 18 27.05 -1.57 -24.78
N PRO A 19 27.43 -2.23 -25.89
CA PRO A 19 26.45 -2.79 -26.83
C PRO A 19 25.55 -3.85 -26.18
N LEU A 20 26.14 -4.81 -25.46
CA LEU A 20 25.40 -5.91 -24.81
C LEU A 20 24.34 -5.40 -23.81
N LEU A 21 24.64 -4.32 -23.08
CA LEU A 21 23.69 -3.68 -22.18
C LEU A 21 22.56 -2.95 -22.92
N LYS A 22 22.82 -2.41 -24.12
CA LYS A 22 21.78 -1.81 -24.99
C LYS A 22 20.90 -2.89 -25.63
N GLU A 23 21.49 -4.02 -25.99
CA GLU A 23 20.78 -5.19 -26.51
C GLU A 23 19.84 -5.75 -25.43
N GLY A 24 20.34 -6.03 -24.22
CA GLY A 24 19.48 -6.46 -23.10
C GLY A 24 18.44 -5.43 -22.65
N ALA A 25 18.72 -4.13 -22.81
CA ALA A 25 17.72 -3.07 -22.59
C ALA A 25 16.62 -3.06 -23.65
N ALA A 26 16.94 -3.42 -24.90
CA ALA A 26 15.93 -3.59 -25.96
C ALA A 26 15.10 -4.86 -25.76
N GLU A 27 15.72 -5.97 -25.37
CA GLU A 27 15.02 -7.23 -25.06
C GLU A 27 14.06 -7.08 -23.86
N SER A 28 14.51 -6.42 -22.80
CA SER A 28 13.65 -6.12 -21.64
C SER A 28 12.55 -5.10 -21.98
N ALA A 29 12.79 -4.15 -22.88
CA ALA A 29 11.75 -3.25 -23.39
C ALA A 29 10.68 -4.00 -24.21
N ASP A 30 11.06 -4.97 -25.05
CA ASP A 30 10.10 -5.84 -25.76
C ASP A 30 9.31 -6.71 -24.76
N MET A 31 9.99 -7.33 -23.79
CA MET A 31 9.33 -8.11 -22.74
C MET A 31 8.33 -7.28 -21.93
N ILE A 32 8.69 -6.03 -21.58
CA ILE A 32 7.78 -5.10 -20.91
C ILE A 32 6.62 -4.72 -21.83
N ALA A 33 6.89 -4.37 -23.10
CA ALA A 33 5.84 -4.04 -24.06
C ALA A 33 4.84 -5.19 -24.24
N LYS A 34 5.33 -6.43 -24.28
CA LYS A 34 4.52 -7.65 -24.31
C LYS A 34 3.71 -7.84 -23.02
N ILE A 35 4.32 -7.72 -21.84
CA ILE A 35 3.61 -7.79 -20.55
C ILE A 35 2.49 -6.74 -20.47
N LEU A 36 2.75 -5.51 -20.93
CA LEU A 36 1.77 -4.42 -20.95
C LEU A 36 0.67 -4.64 -22.00
N ALA A 37 0.98 -5.25 -23.15
CA ALA A 37 0.00 -5.63 -24.16
C ALA A 37 -0.92 -6.76 -23.66
N GLU A 38 -0.38 -7.75 -22.95
CA GLU A 38 -1.15 -8.85 -22.35
C GLU A 38 -1.89 -8.41 -21.06
N ASN A 39 -1.40 -7.39 -20.34
CA ASN A 39 -1.98 -6.88 -19.08
C ASN A 39 -2.12 -5.35 -19.06
N PRO A 40 -3.07 -4.76 -19.82
CA PRO A 40 -3.18 -3.31 -19.99
C PRO A 40 -3.44 -2.50 -18.70
N SER A 41 -3.90 -3.14 -17.61
CA SER A 41 -4.12 -2.49 -16.31
C SER A 41 -2.85 -2.00 -15.60
N LEU A 42 -1.66 -2.34 -16.11
CA LEU A 42 -0.37 -1.91 -15.56
C LEU A 42 0.15 -0.59 -16.17
N THR A 43 -0.56 0.00 -17.13
CA THR A 43 -0.13 1.20 -17.90
C THR A 43 -0.50 2.55 -17.25
N THR A 44 -1.09 2.57 -16.05
CA THR A 44 -1.75 3.77 -15.53
C THR A 44 -0.82 4.73 -14.78
N THR A 45 -0.52 5.86 -15.42
CA THR A 45 -0.27 7.15 -14.76
C THR A 45 -1.41 7.45 -13.77
N ALA A 46 -1.08 7.59 -12.48
CA ALA A 46 -1.99 7.97 -11.40
C ALA A 46 -3.22 7.06 -11.18
N ALA A 47 -3.00 5.87 -10.64
CA ALA A 47 -4.01 5.14 -9.86
C ALA A 47 -3.52 4.97 -8.41
N GLY A 48 -4.40 5.21 -7.44
CA GLY A 48 -4.12 4.89 -6.03
C GLY A 48 -3.99 3.38 -5.79
N PRO A 49 -3.65 2.95 -4.56
CA PRO A 49 -3.42 1.53 -4.27
C PRO A 49 -4.66 0.69 -4.64
N LYS A 50 -4.44 -0.34 -5.47
CA LYS A 50 -5.50 -1.27 -5.92
C LYS A 50 -6.01 -2.18 -4.80
N TYR A 51 -5.32 -2.20 -3.66
CA TYR A 51 -5.59 -3.00 -2.47
C TYR A 51 -5.97 -2.10 -1.29
N PRO A 52 -6.82 -2.58 -0.36
CA PRO A 52 -7.14 -1.83 0.85
C PRO A 52 -5.88 -1.64 1.70
N ILE A 53 -5.62 -0.38 2.07
CA ILE A 53 -4.48 -0.06 2.95
C ILE A 53 -4.86 -0.50 4.36
N THR A 54 -4.22 -1.55 4.85
CA THR A 54 -4.40 -2.03 6.24
C THR A 54 -3.51 -1.22 7.17
N THR A 55 -4.01 -0.93 8.37
CA THR A 55 -3.28 -0.20 9.41
C THR A 55 -3.06 -1.10 10.63
N ASP A 56 -2.00 -0.85 11.39
CA ASP A 56 -1.70 -1.50 12.68
C ASP A 56 -2.64 -1.07 13.82
N ILE A 57 -3.78 -0.46 13.49
CA ILE A 57 -4.83 -0.04 14.42
C ILE A 57 -5.89 -1.13 14.42
N ASP A 58 -5.99 -1.85 15.53
CA ASP A 58 -7.10 -2.77 15.76
C ASP A 58 -8.39 -2.01 16.09
N CYS A 59 -9.51 -2.52 15.60
CA CYS A 59 -10.81 -1.93 15.83
C CYS A 59 -11.34 -2.26 17.23
N ASP A 60 -11.70 -1.21 17.98
CA ASP A 60 -12.23 -1.29 19.36
C ASP A 60 -13.52 -2.14 19.49
N GLU A 61 -14.36 -2.22 18.45
CA GLU A 61 -15.57 -3.06 18.45
C GLU A 61 -15.31 -4.54 18.10
N CYS A 62 -14.30 -4.83 17.27
CA CYS A 62 -14.20 -6.12 16.57
C CYS A 62 -12.88 -6.88 16.79
N GLY A 63 -11.85 -6.23 17.35
CA GLY A 63 -10.51 -6.79 17.53
C GLY A 63 -9.80 -7.17 16.21
N LYS A 64 -10.29 -6.66 15.07
CA LYS A 64 -9.70 -6.91 13.74
C LYS A 64 -9.05 -5.64 13.25
N PRO A 65 -8.00 -5.73 12.40
CA PRO A 65 -7.32 -4.55 11.89
C PRO A 65 -8.28 -3.64 11.13
N MET A 66 -8.10 -2.35 11.30
CA MET A 66 -8.78 -1.33 10.53
C MET A 66 -8.10 -1.14 9.18
N ILE A 67 -8.89 -0.79 8.17
CA ILE A 67 -8.41 -0.45 6.83
C ILE A 67 -8.78 0.99 6.49
N ILE A 68 -7.90 1.71 5.80
CA ILE A 68 -8.22 3.04 5.28
C ILE A 68 -9.17 2.90 4.09
N ARG A 69 -10.29 3.62 4.15
CA ARG A 69 -11.29 3.72 3.09
C ARG A 69 -11.43 5.17 2.66
N LYS A 70 -11.62 5.41 1.36
CA LYS A 70 -11.95 6.74 0.83
C LYS A 70 -13.45 6.99 1.01
N GLY A 71 -13.81 7.84 1.97
CA GLY A 71 -15.18 8.30 2.15
C GLY A 71 -15.47 9.57 1.37
N ARG A 72 -16.75 10.00 1.38
CA ARG A 72 -17.12 11.34 0.90
C ARG A 72 -16.36 12.45 1.63
N ARG A 73 -15.98 12.22 2.89
CA ARG A 73 -15.28 13.20 3.75
C ARG A 73 -13.76 13.15 3.70
N GLY A 74 -13.19 12.33 2.82
CA GLY A 74 -11.77 11.99 2.83
C GLY A 74 -11.51 10.59 3.42
N PRO A 75 -10.24 10.26 3.71
CA PRO A 75 -9.86 8.96 4.24
C PRO A 75 -10.39 8.75 5.66
N PHE A 76 -10.95 7.58 5.94
CA PHE A 76 -11.41 7.16 7.26
C PHE A 76 -11.01 5.70 7.53
N LEU A 77 -10.80 5.33 8.80
CA LEU A 77 -10.58 3.93 9.19
C LEU A 77 -11.91 3.20 9.24
N GLY A 78 -11.96 1.94 8.82
CA GLY A 78 -13.12 1.06 9.07
C GLY A 78 -12.70 -0.37 9.36
N CYS A 79 -13.38 -1.07 10.27
CA CYS A 79 -13.08 -2.47 10.61
C CYS A 79 -13.07 -3.33 9.32
N SER A 80 -12.00 -4.11 9.14
CA SER A 80 -11.89 -5.11 8.07
C SER A 80 -13.04 -6.13 8.08
N GLY A 81 -13.66 -6.35 9.25
CA GLY A 81 -14.84 -7.20 9.45
C GLY A 81 -16.19 -6.64 8.97
N TYR A 82 -16.24 -5.51 8.26
CA TYR A 82 -17.46 -5.04 7.60
C TYR A 82 -18.01 -6.10 6.62
N PRO A 83 -19.34 -6.37 6.56
CA PRO A 83 -20.44 -5.63 7.20
C PRO A 83 -20.81 -6.07 8.62
N LYS A 84 -20.11 -7.08 9.19
CA LYS A 84 -20.43 -7.65 10.51
C LYS A 84 -20.08 -6.71 11.67
N CYS A 85 -19.02 -5.91 11.51
CA CYS A 85 -18.74 -4.76 12.36
C CYS A 85 -18.72 -3.49 11.48
N LYS A 86 -19.31 -2.41 11.99
CA LYS A 86 -19.46 -1.14 11.26
C LYS A 86 -18.62 -0.01 11.86
N ASN A 87 -17.77 -0.28 12.87
CA ASN A 87 -16.89 0.73 13.44
C ASN A 87 -16.10 1.48 12.37
N THR A 88 -16.00 2.79 12.60
CA THR A 88 -15.19 3.71 11.80
C THR A 88 -14.43 4.65 12.72
N GLY A 89 -13.15 4.84 12.43
CA GLY A 89 -12.28 5.76 13.16
C GLY A 89 -11.74 6.88 12.26
N GLU A 90 -11.16 7.89 12.89
CA GLU A 90 -10.40 8.92 12.17
C GLU A 90 -9.02 8.39 11.79
N VAL A 91 -8.54 8.70 10.59
CA VAL A 91 -7.18 8.35 10.19
C VAL A 91 -6.23 9.36 10.84
N PRO A 92 -5.20 8.94 11.59
CA PRO A 92 -4.26 9.87 12.23
C PRO A 92 -3.58 10.73 11.16
N ALA A 93 -3.51 12.05 11.39
CA ALA A 93 -3.10 13.03 10.37
C ALA A 93 -1.75 12.71 9.71
N LYS A 94 -0.78 12.20 10.49
CA LYS A 94 0.53 11.76 10.00
C LYS A 94 0.41 10.69 8.89
N LEU A 95 -0.51 9.74 9.03
CA LEU A 95 -0.74 8.66 8.08
C LEU A 95 -1.41 9.17 6.79
N ILE A 96 -2.22 10.24 6.88
CA ILE A 96 -2.81 10.91 5.71
C ILE A 96 -1.71 11.59 4.87
N GLU A 97 -0.77 12.26 5.54
CA GLU A 97 0.35 12.96 4.91
C GLU A 97 1.36 11.97 4.29
N GLU A 98 1.81 10.97 5.06
CA GLU A 98 2.78 9.95 4.60
C GLU A 98 2.25 9.12 3.43
N MET A 99 0.94 8.88 3.34
CA MET A 99 0.31 8.11 2.25
C MET A 99 -0.33 8.98 1.15
N GLY A 100 -0.19 10.31 1.21
CA GLY A 100 -0.69 11.23 0.18
C GLY A 100 -2.22 11.22 0.02
N LEU A 101 -2.97 10.93 1.08
CA LEU A 101 -4.42 10.66 1.04
C LEU A 101 -5.31 11.93 1.09
N ASN A 102 -4.73 13.10 0.84
CA ASN A 102 -5.40 14.40 0.91
C ASN A 102 -6.58 14.51 -0.07
N GLY A 103 -7.80 14.35 0.44
CA GLY A 103 -9.03 14.51 -0.33
C GLY A 103 -10.17 15.03 0.55
N ASN A 104 -10.63 16.24 0.30
CA ASN A 104 -11.67 16.90 1.10
C ASN A 104 -13.06 16.32 0.86
N GLY A 105 -13.87 16.29 1.92
CA GLY A 105 -15.30 16.53 1.78
C GLY A 105 -16.07 16.61 3.10
N GLU A 106 -17.37 16.89 2.98
CA GLU A 106 -18.23 17.31 4.10
C GLU A 106 -19.59 16.56 4.16
N LYS A 107 -20.36 16.56 5.26
CA LYS A 107 -20.12 16.97 6.67
C LYS A 107 -20.49 15.78 7.60
N ASN A 108 -20.12 15.91 8.88
CA ASN A 108 -20.54 15.26 10.14
C ASN A 108 -21.54 14.09 10.13
N GLY A 109 -21.38 13.23 11.13
CA GLY A 109 -22.39 12.27 11.58
C GLY A 109 -21.95 11.69 12.93
N GLU A 110 -22.34 12.34 14.03
CA GLU A 110 -21.94 11.95 15.39
C GLU A 110 -22.21 10.47 15.69
N ALA A 111 -21.18 9.79 16.20
CA ALA A 111 -21.32 8.46 16.78
C ALA A 111 -22.15 8.56 18.08
N LYS A 112 -23.25 7.82 18.14
CA LYS A 112 -23.97 7.59 19.40
C LYS A 112 -23.48 6.28 20.00
N THR A 113 -22.56 6.40 20.95
CA THR A 113 -22.11 5.33 21.81
C THR A 113 -23.10 5.16 22.97
N ASP A 114 -23.78 4.02 23.04
CA ASP A 114 -24.47 3.58 24.25
C ASP A 114 -23.81 2.26 24.72
N PRO A 115 -23.49 2.12 26.02
CA PRO A 115 -22.62 1.05 26.51
C PRO A 115 -23.36 -0.29 26.58
N ILE A 116 -22.85 -1.30 25.87
CA ILE A 116 -23.38 -2.68 25.92
C ILE A 116 -22.42 -3.53 26.78
N PRO A 117 -22.93 -4.28 27.77
CA PRO A 117 -22.08 -4.84 28.83
C PRO A 117 -21.38 -6.14 28.45
N LEU A 118 -20.18 -6.33 29.00
CA LEU A 118 -19.49 -7.62 29.08
C LEU A 118 -20.29 -8.60 29.96
N PRO A 119 -20.27 -9.89 29.62
CA PRO A 119 -19.71 -10.84 30.59
C PRO A 119 -18.62 -11.76 30.02
N GLU A 120 -17.87 -12.34 30.96
CA GLU A 120 -16.50 -12.86 30.82
C GLU A 120 -16.47 -14.42 30.69
N PRO A 121 -15.44 -15.19 31.12
CA PRO A 121 -14.34 -15.56 30.24
C PRO A 121 -14.02 -17.08 30.20
N THR A 122 -13.08 -17.46 29.31
CA THR A 122 -12.19 -18.65 29.36
C THR A 122 -12.77 -20.06 29.54
N GLU A 123 -12.43 -20.93 28.60
CA GLU A 123 -11.80 -22.22 28.93
C GLU A 123 -10.75 -22.62 27.87
N HIS A 124 -9.67 -23.25 28.33
CA HIS A 124 -8.70 -23.99 27.51
C HIS A 124 -9.24 -25.40 27.26
N GLU A 125 -8.97 -25.97 26.08
CA GLU A 125 -9.04 -27.38 25.65
C GLU A 125 -9.11 -27.33 24.11
N ASP A 126 -8.53 -28.19 23.27
CA ASP A 126 -7.52 -29.26 23.38
C ASP A 126 -7.04 -29.57 21.94
N ALA A 127 -5.88 -30.23 21.75
CA ALA A 127 -5.71 -31.34 20.78
C ALA A 127 -4.25 -31.72 20.46
N ALA A 128 -3.96 -33.01 20.65
CA ALA A 128 -2.88 -33.85 20.07
C ALA A 128 -1.44 -33.62 20.53
#